data_AF-I4VKI7-F1
#
_entry.id   AF-I4VKI7-F1
#
_cell.length_a   1.000
_cell.length_b   1.000
_cell.length_c   1.000
_cell.angle_alpha   90.00
_cell.angle_beta   90.00
_cell.angle_gamma   90.00
#
_symmetry.space_group_name_H-M   'P 1'
#
loop_
_entity.id
_entity.type
_entity.pdbx_description
1 polymer ?
#
loop_
_entity_poly.entity_id
_entity_poly.type
_entity_poly.pdbx_seq_one_letter_code
_entity_poly.pdbx_strand_id
1 'polypeptide(L)'
;MRKSLRKPQTIYSATTVLWLIGMLAHCTWRTYAALSGPPSPDLYANHLSFQLVTFLVFLAPAWLIGLLVVLVVEFAVFGRKPNHSSKRTREKPR
;
A
#
# COMPACT_ATOMS: atom_id res chain seq x y z
N MET A 1 12.29 -10.15 21.92
CA MET A 1 13.29 -9.79 20.89
C MET A 1 12.67 -8.83 19.86
N ARG A 2 12.83 -7.51 20.00
CA ARG A 2 12.49 -6.56 18.93
C ARG A 2 13.58 -6.67 17.87
N LYS A 3 13.31 -7.38 16.77
CA LYS A 3 14.21 -7.36 15.60
C LYS A 3 14.23 -5.92 15.09
N SER A 4 15.37 -5.25 15.24
CA SER A 4 15.63 -3.94 14.65
C SER A 4 15.46 -4.08 13.13
N LEU A 5 14.30 -3.67 12.61
CA LEU A 5 14.03 -3.60 11.18
C LEU A 5 15.03 -2.60 10.59
N ARG A 6 15.75 -3.02 9.54
CA ARG A 6 16.65 -2.11 8.83
C ARG A 6 15.83 -0.92 8.32
N LYS A 7 16.31 0.32 8.50
CA LYS A 7 15.62 1.58 8.14
C LYS A 7 14.70 1.51 6.89
N PRO A 8 15.11 0.94 5.74
CA PRO A 8 14.23 0.84 4.58
C PRO A 8 13.02 -0.10 4.78
N GLN A 9 13.16 -1.22 5.49
CA GLN A 9 12.06 -2.16 5.76
C GLN A 9 10.95 -1.54 6.62
N THR A 10 11.33 -0.64 7.54
CA THR A 10 10.38 0.10 8.37
C THR A 10 9.52 1.04 7.52
N ILE A 11 10.11 1.71 6.52
CA ILE A 11 9.39 2.62 5.62
C ILE A 11 8.36 1.84 4.80
N TYR A 12 8.76 0.77 4.12
CA TYR A 12 7.82 -0.05 3.34
C TYR A 12 6.67 -0.61 4.19
N SER A 13 6.99 -1.06 5.42
CA SER A 13 5.97 -1.56 6.35
C SER A 13 4.99 -0.45 6.76
N ALA A 14 5.49 0.74 7.08
CA ALA A 14 4.67 1.88 7.45
C ALA A 14 3.77 2.33 6.28
N THR A 15 4.32 2.44 5.07
CA THR A 15 3.55 2.78 3.86
C THR A 15 2.45 1.76 3.60
N THR A 16 2.76 0.47 3.69
CA THR A 16 1.78 -0.60 3.48
C THR A 16 0.65 -0.54 4.51
N VAL A 17 0.97 -0.32 5.78
CA VAL A 17 -0.03 -0.21 6.86
C VAL A 17 -0.91 1.03 6.67
N LEU A 18 -0.32 2.18 6.38
CA LEU A 18 -1.08 3.42 6.12
C LEU A 18 -1.96 3.27 4.88
N TRP A 19 -1.46 2.62 3.83
CA TRP A 19 -2.22 2.34 2.62
C TRP A 19 -3.43 1.44 2.90
N LEU A 20 -3.24 0.39 3.70
CA LEU A 20 -4.32 -0.50 4.10
C LEU A 20 -5.39 0.25 4.92
N ILE A 21 -4.97 1.10 5.86
CA ILE A 21 -5.90 1.95 6.63
C ILE A 21 -6.70 2.86 5.70
N GLY A 22 -6.04 3.51 4.73
CA GLY A 22 -6.71 4.34 3.72
C GLY A 22 -7.72 3.55 2.89
N MET A 23 -7.35 2.35 2.44
CA MET A 23 -8.24 1.47 1.67
C MET A 23 -9.48 1.08 2.48
N LEU A 24 -9.31 0.71 3.76
CA LEU A 24 -10.40 0.35 4.66
C LEU A 24 -11.30 1.54 4.98
N ALA A 25 -10.73 2.72 5.19
CA ALA A 25 -11.48 3.95 5.40
C ALA A 25 -12.34 4.29 4.17
N HIS A 26 -11.77 4.20 2.96
CA HIS A 26 -12.49 4.43 1.71
C HIS A 26 -13.61 3.39 1.49
N CYS A 27 -13.35 2.11 1.77
CA CYS A 27 -14.36 1.06 1.73
C CYS A 27 -15.52 1.34 2.67
N THR A 28 -15.21 1.73 3.91
CA THR A 28 -16.21 2.04 4.95
C THR A 28 -17.05 3.25 4.54
N TRP A 29 -16.40 4.34 4.12
CA TRP A 29 -17.10 5.56 3.68
C TRP A 29 -18.02 5.29 2.48
N ARG A 30 -17.53 4.61 1.44
CA ARG A 30 -18.33 4.27 0.25
C ARG A 30 -19.52 3.40 0.60
N THR A 31 -19.31 2.38 1.44
CA THR A 31 -20.37 1.48 1.88
C THR A 31 -21.42 2.22 2.72
N TYR A 32 -20.96 3.06 3.65
CA TYR A 32 -21.86 3.90 4.45
C TYR A 32 -22.68 4.85 3.57
N ALA A 33 -22.04 5.53 2.61
CA ALA A 33 -22.72 6.44 1.69
C ALA A 33 -23.74 5.73 0.79
N ALA A 34 -23.43 4.50 0.34
CA ALA A 34 -24.36 3.70 -0.47
C ALA A 34 -25.59 3.23 0.32
N LEU A 35 -25.42 2.93 1.61
CA LEU A 35 -26.49 2.39 2.46
C LEU A 35 -27.29 3.47 3.19
N SER A 36 -26.77 4.69 3.34
CA SER A 36 -27.48 5.81 3.94
C SER A 36 -28.34 6.60 2.96
N GLY A 37 -28.16 6.38 1.66
CA GLY A 37 -28.99 6.96 0.61
C GLY A 37 -30.36 6.29 0.47
N PRO A 38 -31.22 6.79 -0.44
CA PRO A 38 -32.45 6.11 -0.80
C PRO A 38 -32.16 4.68 -1.26
N PRO A 39 -32.96 3.69 -0.83
CA PRO A 39 -32.74 2.31 -1.22
C PRO A 39 -32.85 2.15 -2.73
N SER A 40 -31.90 1.41 -3.31
CA SER A 40 -31.94 1.04 -4.71
C SER A 40 -33.18 0.18 -5.00
N PRO A 41 -33.79 0.29 -6.20
CA PRO A 41 -34.82 -0.66 -6.65
C PRO A 41 -34.30 -2.11 -6.68
N ASP A 42 -32.99 -2.28 -6.86
CA ASP A 42 -32.33 -3.57 -6.78
C ASP A 42 -32.09 -3.97 -5.32
N LEU A 43 -32.87 -4.93 -4.81
CA LEU A 43 -32.84 -5.33 -3.39
C LEU A 43 -31.44 -5.74 -2.92
N TYR A 44 -30.69 -6.44 -3.77
CA TYR A 44 -29.34 -6.91 -3.44
C TYR A 44 -28.36 -5.75 -3.18
N ALA A 45 -28.57 -4.59 -3.82
CA ALA A 45 -27.67 -3.45 -3.71
C ALA A 45 -27.75 -2.77 -2.34
N ASN A 46 -28.82 -3.03 -1.58
CA ASN A 46 -29.04 -2.46 -0.26
C ASN A 46 -28.36 -3.29 0.87
N HIS A 47 -27.62 -4.35 0.53
CA HIS A 47 -26.94 -5.18 1.51
C HIS A 47 -25.46 -4.84 1.65
N LEU A 48 -24.98 -4.86 2.90
CA LEU A 48 -23.56 -4.66 3.24
C LEU A 48 -22.65 -5.64 2.46
N SER A 49 -23.03 -6.91 2.38
CA SER A 49 -22.27 -7.95 1.68
C SER A 49 -22.06 -7.59 0.20
N PHE A 50 -23.10 -7.09 -0.48
CA PHE A 50 -22.98 -6.67 -1.87
C PHE A 50 -22.06 -5.46 -2.04
N GLN A 51 -22.16 -4.47 -1.16
CA GLN A 51 -21.29 -3.29 -1.18
C GLN A 51 -19.81 -3.67 -0.96
N LEU A 52 -19.54 -4.62 -0.06
CA LEU A 52 -18.20 -5.13 0.18
C LEU A 52 -17.67 -5.94 -1.00
N VAL A 53 -18.47 -6.83 -1.59
CA VAL A 53 -18.07 -7.62 -2.76
C VAL A 53 -17.78 -6.71 -3.96
N THR A 54 -18.64 -5.73 -4.22
CA THR A 54 -18.40 -4.77 -5.32
C THR A 54 -17.14 -3.94 -5.08
N PHE A 55 -16.85 -3.54 -3.85
CA PHE A 55 -15.58 -2.89 -3.53
C PHE A 55 -14.39 -3.81 -3.81
N LEU A 56 -14.44 -5.05 -3.33
CA LEU A 56 -13.36 -6.02 -3.49
C LEU A 56 -13.10 -6.40 -4.95
N VAL A 57 -14.14 -6.50 -5.77
CA VAL A 57 -14.01 -6.90 -7.18
C VAL A 57 -13.57 -5.74 -8.07
N PHE A 58 -14.11 -4.54 -7.86
CA PHE A 58 -13.90 -3.43 -8.79
C PHE A 58 -12.89 -2.39 -8.32
N LEU A 59 -12.82 -2.11 -7.01
CA LEU A 59 -12.03 -1.01 -6.46
C LEU A 59 -10.74 -1.48 -5.79
N ALA A 60 -10.78 -2.60 -5.07
CA ALA A 60 -9.58 -3.14 -4.41
C ALA A 60 -8.43 -3.44 -5.39
N PRO A 61 -8.64 -3.96 -6.62
CA PRO A 61 -7.55 -4.14 -7.58
C PRO A 61 -6.85 -2.82 -7.93
N ALA A 62 -7.61 -1.73 -8.10
CA ALA A 62 -7.05 -0.41 -8.35
C ALA A 62 -6.21 0.10 -7.16
N TRP A 63 -6.65 -0.15 -5.92
CA TRP A 63 -5.87 0.15 -4.72
C TRP A 63 -4.58 -0.65 -4.63
N LEU A 64 -4.59 -1.92 -5.05
CA LEU A 64 -3.39 -2.77 -5.09
C LEU A 64 -2.40 -2.32 -6.16
N ILE A 65 -2.89 -1.94 -7.35
CA ILE A 65 -2.05 -1.35 -8.39
C ILE A 65 -1.42 -0.05 -7.91
N GLY A 66 -2.19 0.81 -7.24
CA GLY A 66 -1.67 2.05 -6.63
C GLY A 66 -0.57 1.77 -5.60
N LEU A 67 -0.78 0.78 -4.71
CA LEU A 67 0.25 0.36 -3.75
C LEU A 67 1.52 -0.10 -4.46
N LEU A 68 1.38 -0.93 -5.49
CA LEU A 68 2.52 -1.43 -6.27
C LEU A 68 3.35 -0.28 -6.85
N VAL A 69 2.68 0.71 -7.45
CA VAL A 69 3.35 1.90 -8.01
C VAL A 69 4.09 2.66 -6.91
N VAL A 70 3.45 2.90 -5.76
CA VAL A 70 4.08 3.60 -4.63
C VAL A 70 5.32 2.85 -4.13
N LEU A 71 5.23 1.53 -3.94
CA LEU A 71 6.35 0.72 -3.48
C LEU A 71 7.51 0.70 -4.49
N VAL A 72 7.22 0.67 -5.80
CA VAL A 72 8.26 0.77 -6.85
C VAL A 72 8.96 2.12 -6.80
N VAL A 73 8.22 3.20 -6.62
CA VAL A 73 8.79 4.56 -6.46
C VAL A 73 9.64 4.65 -5.20
N GLU A 74 9.16 4.16 -4.07
CA GLU A 74 9.93 4.09 -2.82
C GLU A 74 11.23 3.30 -3.01
N PHE A 75 11.17 2.18 -3.72
CA PHE A 75 12.36 1.40 -4.05
C PHE A 75 13.35 2.17 -4.94
N ALA A 76 12.85 2.88 -5.95
CA ALA A 76 13.72 3.68 -6.82
C ALA A 76 14.41 4.84 -6.07
N VAL A 77 13.72 5.45 -5.10
CA VAL A 77 14.21 6.59 -4.31
C VAL A 77 15.12 6.15 -3.17
N PHE A 78 14.70 5.17 -2.36
CA PHE A 78 15.39 4.77 -1.13
C PHE A 78 16.21 3.48 -1.27
N GLY A 79 15.99 2.69 -2.32
CA GLY A 79 16.67 1.41 -2.55
C GLY A 79 18.03 1.52 -3.25
N ARG A 80 18.40 2.69 -3.79
CA ARG A 80 19.74 2.92 -4.34
C ARG A 80 20.77 2.97 -3.22
N LYS A 81 21.40 1.82 -2.93
CA LYS A 81 22.67 1.82 -2.18
C LYS A 81 23.67 2.71 -2.92
N PRO A 82 24.38 3.62 -2.23
CA PRO A 82 25.52 4.27 -2.83
C PRO A 82 26.53 3.17 -3.21
N ASN A 83 26.90 3.12 -4.48
CA ASN A 83 27.94 2.24 -4.99
C ASN A 83 29.21 2.54 -4.19
N HIS A 84 29.52 1.73 -3.19
CA HIS A 84 30.82 1.74 -2.53
C HIS A 84 31.79 0.94 -3.40
N SER A 85 31.95 1.38 -4.65
CA SER A 85 32.95 0.88 -5.57
C SER A 85 34.07 1.92 -5.65
N SER A 86 35.29 1.45 -5.40
CA SER A 86 36.56 2.11 -5.71
C SER A 86 37.08 3.19 -4.73
N LYS A 87 37.39 2.80 -3.48
CA LYS A 87 38.59 3.32 -2.77
C LYS A 87 39.26 2.24 -1.91
N ARG A 88 39.43 1.03 -2.44
CA ARG A 88 40.23 -0.02 -1.79
C ARG A 88 41.28 -0.59 -2.76
N THR A 89 42.00 0.30 -3.46
CA THR A 89 43.13 -0.09 -4.33
C THR A 89 44.23 0.98 -4.40
N ARG A 90 44.60 1.57 -3.26
CA ARG A 90 45.92 2.22 -3.11
C ARG A 90 46.50 1.92 -1.73
N GLU A 91 46.70 0.65 -1.45
CA GLU A 91 47.74 0.21 -0.54
C GLU A 91 48.31 -1.10 -1.07
N LYS A 92 49.51 -1.05 -1.66
CA LYS A 92 50.64 -1.87 -1.21
C LYS A 92 51.94 -1.45 -1.92
N PRO A 93 53.11 -1.87 -1.41
CA PRO A 93 54.16 -0.97 -0.95
C PRO A 93 55.45 -1.11 -1.78
N ARG A 94 56.36 -0.14 -1.64
CA ARG A 94 57.82 -0.34 -1.56
C ARG A 94 58.48 1.01 -1.34
#